data_AF-A0A832SND9-F1
#
_entry.id   AF-A0A832SND9-F1
#
_cell.length_a   1.000
_cell.length_b   1.000
_cell.length_c   1.000
_cell.angle_alpha   90.00
_cell.angle_beta   90.00
_cell.angle_gamma   90.00
#
_symmetry.space_group_name_H-M   'P 1'
#
loop_
_entity.id
_entity.type
_entity.pdbx_description
1 polymer ?
#
loop_
_entity_poly.entity_id
_entity_poly.type
_entity_poly.pdbx_seq_one_letter_code
_entity_poly.pdbx_strand_id
1 'polypeptide(L)'
;TILFKFSDRVSAYDVKFHQDIPQKGKVLCNFAKFWFEKLNVPNHFIQKKSDTEIIVKKMKMIPMECVVRGYFYGSLIGRWKNGEVTLPINTDTTMAAKLPAPIFDPTTKSEHDIPVNKQKALEMNLVTDKQFEYLKTTSINIYNKMAQIADDAGFILADLKLEFGMINGEIILGDSIGPDEYRLWPKDTFEVGKIQESYDKQILRDWLTANGYQKQFEDERNEGKEPTAPQIPSNIIETITKRYVIAYEKLTGNSLI
;
A
#
# COMPACT_ATOMS: atom_id res chain seq x y z
N THR A 1 16.92 2.61 18.38
CA THR A 1 15.53 2.87 17.95
C THR A 1 15.53 3.94 16.87
N ILE A 2 14.41 4.13 16.18
CA ILE A 2 14.19 5.20 15.18
C ILE A 2 12.87 5.90 15.55
N LEU A 3 12.79 7.22 15.30
CA LEU A 3 11.55 7.98 15.39
C LEU A 3 10.94 8.12 14.00
N PHE A 4 9.77 7.52 13.79
CA PHE A 4 8.99 7.69 12.57
C PHE A 4 8.08 8.91 12.72
N LYS A 5 8.13 9.83 11.75
CA LYS A 5 7.30 11.03 11.71
C LYS A 5 6.39 10.99 10.50
N PHE A 6 5.10 10.94 10.75
CA PHE A 6 4.08 10.95 9.70
C PHE A 6 3.72 12.40 9.37
N SER A 7 3.91 12.78 8.10
CA SER A 7 3.59 14.13 7.61
C SER A 7 2.30 14.15 6.82
N ASP A 8 1.68 15.32 6.75
CA ASP A 8 0.51 15.58 5.92
C ASP A 8 0.84 15.69 4.42
N ARG A 9 2.13 15.70 4.07
CA ARG A 9 2.61 15.71 2.68
C ARG A 9 2.06 14.54 1.86
N VAL A 10 1.82 14.84 0.59
CA VAL A 10 1.38 13.88 -0.41
C VAL A 10 2.28 13.91 -1.63
N SER A 11 2.42 12.76 -2.27
CA SER A 11 3.08 12.59 -3.56
C SER A 11 2.26 11.67 -4.46
N ALA A 12 2.37 11.88 -5.76
CA ALA A 12 1.80 11.01 -6.79
C ALA A 12 2.69 11.06 -8.03
N TYR A 13 2.84 9.92 -8.71
CA TYR A 13 3.77 9.76 -9.84
C TYR A 13 5.18 10.30 -9.52
N ASP A 14 5.70 10.02 -8.33
CA ASP A 14 7.01 10.50 -7.85
C ASP A 14 7.17 12.02 -7.76
N VAL A 15 6.09 12.79 -7.93
CA VAL A 15 6.06 14.25 -7.74
C VAL A 15 5.57 14.56 -6.33
N LYS A 16 6.31 15.40 -5.60
CA LYS A 16 5.91 15.91 -4.27
C LYS A 16 5.10 17.18 -4.44
N PHE A 17 3.95 17.25 -3.77
CA PHE A 17 3.07 18.42 -3.84
C PHE A 17 3.42 19.44 -2.74
N HIS A 18 3.18 20.72 -3.03
CA HIS A 18 3.38 21.80 -2.07
C HIS A 18 2.30 21.82 -0.99
N GLN A 19 1.08 21.38 -1.33
CA GLN A 19 -0.02 21.34 -0.37
C GLN A 19 -0.02 20.08 0.47
N ASP A 20 -0.39 20.26 1.72
CA ASP A 20 -0.63 19.18 2.67
C ASP A 20 -2.07 18.65 2.56
N ILE A 21 -2.25 17.38 2.93
CA ILE A 21 -3.55 16.76 3.17
C ILE A 21 -3.78 16.80 4.69
N PRO A 22 -4.63 17.70 5.20
CA PRO A 22 -4.86 17.84 6.63
C PRO A 22 -5.15 16.49 7.30
N GLN A 23 -4.61 16.30 8.50
CA GLN A 23 -4.79 15.09 9.33
C GLN A 23 -4.20 13.80 8.77
N LYS A 24 -3.64 13.78 7.55
CA LYS A 24 -3.07 12.55 6.96
C LYS A 24 -2.00 11.93 7.85
N GLY A 25 -1.07 12.72 8.37
CA GLY A 25 -0.02 12.25 9.26
C GLY A 25 -0.59 11.65 10.55
N LYS A 26 -1.63 12.28 11.11
CA LYS A 26 -2.33 11.77 12.30
C LYS A 26 -3.04 10.45 12.01
N VAL A 27 -3.76 10.36 10.90
CA VAL A 27 -4.43 9.12 10.46
C VAL A 27 -3.43 7.99 10.25
N LEU A 28 -2.34 8.23 9.51
CA LEU A 28 -1.30 7.24 9.25
C LEU A 28 -0.62 6.75 10.53
N CYS A 29 -0.30 7.65 11.45
CA CYS A 29 0.27 7.29 12.74
C CYS A 29 -0.65 6.39 13.56
N ASN A 30 -1.95 6.72 13.62
CA ASN A 30 -2.93 5.93 14.38
C ASN A 30 -3.22 4.58 13.70
N PHE A 31 -3.24 4.52 12.37
CA PHE A 31 -3.34 3.25 11.65
C PHE A 31 -2.13 2.35 11.90
N ALA A 32 -0.91 2.90 11.83
CA ALA A 32 0.30 2.14 12.09
C ALA A 32 0.24 1.49 13.49
N LYS A 33 -0.09 2.28 14.53
CA LYS A 33 -0.31 1.74 15.88
C LYS A 33 -1.37 0.64 15.88
N PHE A 34 -2.55 0.91 15.33
CA PHE A 34 -3.67 -0.04 15.32
C PHE A 34 -3.25 -1.38 14.69
N TRP A 35 -2.65 -1.37 13.51
CA TRP A 35 -2.27 -2.60 12.82
C TRP A 35 -1.15 -3.35 13.54
N PHE A 36 -0.14 -2.66 14.07
CA PHE A 36 0.93 -3.31 14.84
C PHE A 36 0.44 -3.94 16.15
N GLU A 37 -0.61 -3.39 16.77
CA GLU A 37 -1.25 -3.98 17.95
C GLU A 37 -2.25 -5.07 17.60
N LYS A 38 -2.90 -4.99 16.43
CA LYS A 38 -3.94 -5.93 15.99
C LYS A 38 -3.38 -7.20 15.36
N LEU A 39 -2.22 -7.11 14.71
CA LEU A 39 -1.59 -8.22 14.00
C LEU A 39 -0.67 -9.02 14.94
N ASN A 40 -0.92 -10.32 15.08
CA ASN A 40 -0.12 -11.23 15.90
C ASN A 40 1.17 -11.68 15.20
N VAL A 41 1.99 -10.72 14.75
CA VAL A 41 3.28 -10.95 14.09
C VAL A 41 4.34 -10.07 14.76
N PRO A 42 5.56 -10.59 15.04
CA PRO A 42 6.65 -9.78 15.54
C PRO A 42 6.87 -8.54 14.66
N ASN A 43 6.83 -7.37 15.28
CA ASN A 43 6.94 -6.10 14.56
C ASN A 43 7.89 -5.13 15.26
N HIS A 44 8.27 -4.08 14.53
CA HIS A 44 9.24 -3.10 15.00
C HIS A 44 8.64 -2.04 15.94
N PHE A 45 7.31 -1.99 16.14
CA PHE A 45 6.67 -0.96 16.95
C PHE A 45 7.07 -1.09 18.42
N ILE A 46 7.33 0.05 19.06
CA ILE A 46 7.65 0.11 20.49
C ILE A 46 6.55 0.89 21.22
N GLN A 47 6.29 2.12 20.80
CA GLN A 47 5.24 2.97 21.37
C GLN A 47 4.87 4.13 20.46
N LYS A 48 3.65 4.65 20.63
CA LYS A 48 3.22 5.94 20.08
C LYS A 48 3.77 7.06 20.97
N LYS A 49 4.44 8.05 20.37
CA LYS A 49 5.07 9.18 21.08
C LYS A 49 4.20 10.44 21.04
N SER A 50 3.51 10.67 19.93
CA SER A 50 2.58 11.79 19.74
C SER A 50 1.53 11.42 18.68
N ASP A 51 0.65 12.36 18.31
CA ASP A 51 -0.35 12.13 17.28
C ASP A 51 0.23 11.82 15.88
N THR A 52 1.48 12.19 15.62
CA THR A 52 2.14 11.98 14.31
C THR A 52 3.48 11.28 14.43
N GLU A 53 3.83 10.74 15.60
CA GLU A 53 5.14 10.11 15.82
C GLU A 53 5.03 8.76 16.55
N ILE A 54 5.74 7.76 16.05
CA ILE A 54 5.95 6.47 16.71
C ILE A 54 7.44 6.18 16.88
N ILE A 55 7.79 5.45 17.94
CA ILE A 55 9.14 4.93 18.15
C ILE A 55 9.18 3.48 17.72
N VAL A 56 10.18 3.13 16.91
CA VAL A 56 10.34 1.78 16.36
C VAL A 56 11.76 1.23 16.58
N LYS A 57 11.90 -0.09 16.49
CA LYS A 57 13.19 -0.79 16.49
C LYS A 57 13.90 -0.49 15.17
N LYS A 58 15.22 -0.28 15.24
CA LYS A 58 16.07 -0.23 14.04
C LYS A 58 16.29 -1.67 13.57
N MET A 59 16.11 -1.91 12.28
CA MET A 59 16.28 -3.24 11.67
C MET A 59 17.05 -3.12 10.36
N LYS A 60 17.63 -4.25 9.92
CA LYS A 60 18.20 -4.36 8.57
C LYS A 60 17.07 -4.74 7.62
N MET A 61 16.64 -3.82 6.76
CA MET A 61 15.52 -4.07 5.84
C MET A 61 15.83 -5.21 4.87
N ILE A 62 14.83 -6.04 4.61
CA ILE A 62 14.84 -6.99 3.50
C ILE A 62 14.49 -6.18 2.23
N PRO A 63 15.30 -6.25 1.16
CA PRO A 63 15.14 -5.41 -0.03
C PRO A 63 14.01 -5.90 -0.97
N MET A 64 12.83 -6.12 -0.41
CA MET A 64 11.69 -6.69 -1.12
C MET A 64 10.38 -6.12 -0.55
N GLU A 65 9.48 -5.69 -1.42
CA GLU A 65 8.12 -5.34 -1.01
C GLU A 65 7.24 -6.57 -1.14
N CYS A 66 6.60 -6.94 -0.04
CA CYS A 66 5.76 -8.12 0.08
C CYS A 66 4.32 -7.75 -0.26
N VAL A 67 4.03 -7.65 -1.56
CA VAL A 67 2.68 -7.34 -2.05
C VAL A 67 1.81 -8.60 -2.07
N VAL A 68 0.62 -8.50 -1.50
CA VAL A 68 -0.43 -9.52 -1.58
C VAL A 68 -1.64 -8.91 -2.28
N ARG A 69 -2.20 -9.64 -3.24
CA ARG A 69 -3.39 -9.20 -4.00
C ARG A 69 -4.51 -10.20 -3.81
N GLY A 70 -5.71 -9.73 -3.50
CA GLY A 70 -6.91 -10.58 -3.52
C GLY A 70 -7.85 -10.27 -4.68
N TYR A 71 -7.57 -9.26 -5.49
CA TYR A 71 -8.39 -8.85 -6.61
C TYR A 71 -7.54 -8.62 -7.87
N PHE A 72 -8.11 -8.94 -9.03
CA PHE A 72 -7.48 -8.75 -10.33
C PHE A 72 -7.53 -7.26 -10.74
N TYR A 73 -6.53 -6.49 -10.28
CA TYR A 73 -6.51 -5.03 -10.42
C TYR A 73 -5.10 -4.44 -10.55
N GLY A 74 -5.03 -3.19 -10.99
CA GLY A 74 -3.77 -2.43 -11.09
C GLY A 74 -2.75 -3.08 -12.02
N SER A 75 -1.48 -3.04 -11.62
CA SER A 75 -0.36 -3.55 -12.44
C SER A 75 -0.43 -5.05 -12.74
N LEU A 76 -1.19 -5.83 -11.97
CA LEU A 76 -1.42 -7.25 -12.25
C LEU A 76 -2.09 -7.47 -13.62
N ILE A 77 -3.03 -6.59 -14.01
CA ILE A 77 -3.76 -6.73 -15.28
C ILE A 77 -2.80 -6.62 -16.46
N GLY A 78 -1.93 -5.60 -16.47
CA GLY A 78 -0.96 -5.38 -17.54
C GLY A 78 0.04 -6.53 -17.64
N ARG A 79 0.61 -6.95 -16.50
CA ARG A 79 1.59 -8.05 -16.44
C ARG A 79 1.00 -9.39 -16.87
N TRP A 80 -0.25 -9.67 -16.49
CA TRP A 80 -0.95 -10.87 -16.93
C TRP A 80 -1.21 -10.84 -18.45
N LYS A 81 -1.66 -9.72 -19.00
CA LYS A 81 -1.85 -9.55 -20.46
C LYS A 81 -0.55 -9.72 -21.25
N ASN A 82 0.58 -9.30 -20.68
CA ASN A 82 1.90 -9.46 -21.28
C ASN A 82 2.49 -10.87 -21.10
N GLY A 83 1.82 -11.78 -20.37
CA GLY A 83 2.34 -13.12 -20.09
C GLY A 83 3.44 -13.18 -19.03
N GLU A 84 3.69 -12.08 -18.30
CA GLU A 84 4.72 -12.00 -17.25
C GLU A 84 4.26 -12.66 -15.93
N VAL A 85 2.95 -12.83 -15.76
CA VAL A 85 2.33 -13.47 -14.60
C VAL A 85 1.29 -14.48 -15.08
N THR A 86 1.31 -15.67 -14.50
CA THR A 86 0.27 -16.68 -14.69
C THR A 86 -0.68 -16.69 -13.51
N LEU A 87 -1.97 -16.88 -13.81
CA LEU A 87 -3.03 -17.00 -12.80
C LEU A 87 -3.57 -18.43 -12.79
N PRO A 88 -4.17 -18.89 -11.68
CA PRO A 88 -4.85 -20.18 -11.64
C PRO A 88 -5.87 -20.34 -12.77
N ILE A 89 -6.02 -21.57 -13.26
CA ILE A 89 -7.02 -21.91 -14.26
C ILE A 89 -8.42 -21.51 -13.74
N ASN A 90 -9.25 -20.94 -14.62
CA ASN A 90 -10.59 -20.40 -14.31
C ASN A 90 -10.61 -19.16 -13.40
N THR A 91 -9.49 -18.43 -13.24
CA THR A 91 -9.52 -17.10 -12.63
C THR A 91 -10.36 -16.16 -13.49
N ASP A 92 -11.32 -15.46 -12.87
CA ASP A 92 -12.04 -14.37 -13.52
C ASP A 92 -11.06 -13.20 -13.75
N THR A 93 -10.84 -12.88 -15.03
CA THR A 93 -9.92 -11.82 -15.47
C THR A 93 -10.66 -10.54 -15.85
N THR A 94 -11.91 -10.40 -15.40
CA THR A 94 -12.60 -9.12 -15.39
C THR A 94 -11.94 -8.18 -14.37
N MET A 95 -11.75 -6.91 -14.73
CA MET A 95 -11.13 -5.93 -13.84
C MET A 95 -11.87 -5.87 -12.49
N ALA A 96 -11.12 -5.83 -11.39
CA ALA A 96 -11.64 -5.84 -10.02
C ALA A 96 -12.37 -7.14 -9.61
N ALA A 97 -12.31 -8.21 -10.41
CA ALA A 97 -12.79 -9.52 -9.98
C ALA A 97 -11.96 -10.06 -8.81
N LYS A 98 -12.62 -10.77 -7.89
CA LYS A 98 -11.94 -11.41 -6.76
C LYS A 98 -11.12 -12.61 -7.26
N LEU A 99 -9.87 -12.69 -6.83
CA LEU A 99 -9.01 -13.84 -7.15
C LEU A 99 -9.48 -15.08 -6.35
N PRO A 100 -9.32 -16.30 -6.90
CA PRO A 100 -9.71 -17.53 -6.21
C PRO A 100 -9.03 -17.71 -4.84
N ALA A 101 -7.79 -17.21 -4.72
CA ALA A 101 -7.05 -17.09 -3.47
C ALA A 101 -6.12 -15.86 -3.55
N PRO A 102 -5.74 -15.25 -2.42
CA PRO A 102 -4.75 -14.19 -2.41
C PRO A 102 -3.42 -14.67 -2.99
N ILE A 103 -2.82 -13.88 -3.87
CA ILE A 103 -1.54 -14.17 -4.49
C ILE A 103 -0.44 -13.33 -3.83
N PHE A 104 0.72 -13.95 -3.60
CA PHE A 104 1.93 -13.24 -3.20
C PHE A 104 2.69 -12.81 -4.46
N ASP A 105 2.79 -11.50 -4.69
CA ASP A 105 3.31 -10.89 -5.90
C ASP A 105 4.40 -9.84 -5.57
N PRO A 106 5.52 -10.26 -4.99
CA PRO A 106 6.49 -9.32 -4.43
C PRO A 106 7.24 -8.55 -5.51
N THR A 107 7.76 -7.39 -5.13
CA THR A 107 8.61 -6.53 -5.95
C THR A 107 9.96 -6.32 -5.29
N THR A 108 10.98 -5.93 -6.06
CA THR A 108 12.20 -5.35 -5.49
C THR A 108 11.85 -4.05 -4.79
N LYS A 109 12.65 -3.68 -3.80
CA LYS A 109 12.65 -2.33 -3.24
C LYS A 109 13.79 -1.53 -3.88
N SER A 110 13.52 -0.82 -4.96
CA SER A 110 14.51 -0.05 -5.75
C SER A 110 13.91 1.24 -6.29
N GLU A 111 14.70 2.10 -6.98
CA GLU A 111 14.15 3.32 -7.60
C GLU A 111 13.01 3.01 -8.59
N HIS A 112 13.06 1.85 -9.22
CA HIS A 112 11.93 1.26 -9.92
C HIS A 112 11.65 -0.11 -9.33
N ASP A 113 10.47 -0.29 -8.74
CA ASP A 113 10.06 -1.57 -8.18
C ASP A 113 9.75 -2.55 -9.31
N ILE A 114 10.55 -3.60 -9.40
CA ILE A 114 10.42 -4.63 -10.44
C ILE A 114 9.77 -5.85 -9.80
N PRO A 115 8.74 -6.46 -10.40
CA PRO A 115 8.19 -7.70 -9.89
C PRO A 115 9.21 -8.84 -9.87
N VAL A 116 9.19 -9.63 -8.81
CA VAL A 116 10.16 -10.70 -8.57
C VAL A 116 9.43 -12.00 -8.23
N ASN A 117 9.76 -13.08 -8.93
CA ASN A 117 9.31 -14.41 -8.53
C ASN A 117 10.32 -15.05 -7.56
N LYS A 118 9.97 -16.20 -6.98
CA LYS A 118 10.85 -16.89 -6.02
C LYS A 118 12.26 -17.12 -6.58
N GLN A 119 12.38 -17.66 -7.80
CA GLN A 119 13.66 -17.96 -8.41
C GLN A 119 14.54 -16.70 -8.52
N LYS A 120 13.99 -15.60 -9.04
CA LYS A 120 14.72 -14.36 -9.24
C LYS A 120 15.09 -13.69 -7.91
N ALA A 121 14.26 -13.81 -6.87
CA ALA A 121 14.57 -13.30 -5.54
C ALA A 121 15.79 -14.01 -4.91
N LEU A 122 15.93 -15.33 -5.15
CA LEU A 122 17.08 -16.12 -4.73
C LEU A 122 18.34 -15.79 -5.55
N GLU A 123 18.21 -15.71 -6.88
CA GLU A 123 19.31 -15.35 -7.79
C GLU A 123 19.90 -13.97 -7.47
N MET A 124 19.04 -13.01 -7.12
CA MET A 124 19.43 -11.65 -6.73
C MET A 124 19.93 -11.56 -5.28
N ASN A 125 19.97 -12.66 -4.53
CA ASN A 125 20.34 -12.70 -3.12
C ASN A 125 19.52 -11.75 -2.22
N LEU A 126 18.25 -11.50 -2.57
CA LEU A 126 17.37 -10.65 -1.77
C LEU A 126 16.98 -11.35 -0.46
N VAL A 127 16.76 -12.66 -0.55
CA VAL A 127 16.33 -13.54 0.54
C VAL A 127 16.84 -14.97 0.31
N THR A 128 16.87 -15.77 1.36
CA THR A 128 17.00 -17.24 1.28
C THR A 128 15.66 -17.90 1.00
N ASP A 129 15.67 -19.17 0.59
CA ASP A 129 14.45 -19.97 0.36
C ASP A 129 13.51 -19.98 1.57
N LYS A 130 14.06 -20.23 2.76
CA LYS A 130 13.30 -20.22 4.02
C LYS A 130 12.69 -18.85 4.32
N GLN A 131 13.44 -17.77 4.07
CA GLN A 131 12.94 -16.42 4.27
C GLN A 131 11.81 -16.09 3.28
N PHE A 132 11.95 -16.48 2.01
CA PHE A 132 10.90 -16.26 0.99
C PHE A 132 9.58 -16.94 1.37
N GLU A 133 9.62 -18.22 1.78
CA GLU A 133 8.40 -18.93 2.19
C GLU A 133 7.78 -18.35 3.46
N TYR A 134 8.61 -17.90 4.42
CA TYR A 134 8.13 -17.20 5.60
C TYR A 134 7.42 -15.88 5.22
N LEU A 135 8.04 -15.06 4.37
CA LEU A 135 7.48 -13.78 3.92
C LEU A 135 6.16 -14.00 3.18
N LYS A 136 6.11 -14.96 2.26
CA LYS A 136 4.90 -15.33 1.53
C LYS A 136 3.77 -15.74 2.47
N THR A 137 4.03 -16.70 3.35
CA THR A 137 3.03 -17.26 4.26
C THR A 137 2.53 -16.19 5.24
N THR A 138 3.45 -15.44 5.84
CA THR A 138 3.12 -14.39 6.81
C THR A 138 2.34 -13.25 6.16
N SER A 139 2.74 -12.82 4.96
CA SER A 139 2.04 -11.74 4.24
C SER A 139 0.63 -12.13 3.86
N ILE A 140 0.41 -13.35 3.36
CA ILE A 140 -0.94 -13.85 3.04
C ILE A 140 -1.81 -13.95 4.31
N ASN A 141 -1.24 -14.40 5.44
CA ASN A 141 -1.96 -14.45 6.71
C ASN A 141 -2.35 -13.06 7.22
N ILE A 142 -1.43 -12.10 7.14
CA ILE A 142 -1.71 -10.69 7.47
C ILE A 142 -2.82 -10.15 6.55
N TYR A 143 -2.68 -10.33 5.24
CA TYR A 143 -3.68 -9.90 4.26
C TYR A 143 -5.06 -10.46 4.58
N ASN A 144 -5.18 -11.77 4.84
CA ASN A 144 -6.47 -12.38 5.17
C ASN A 144 -7.09 -11.80 6.43
N LYS A 145 -6.27 -11.54 7.46
CA LYS A 145 -6.76 -10.93 8.70
C LYS A 145 -7.23 -9.49 8.49
N MET A 146 -6.45 -8.70 7.75
CA MET A 146 -6.81 -7.31 7.41
C MET A 146 -8.03 -7.25 6.49
N ALA A 147 -8.13 -8.15 5.51
CA ALA A 147 -9.25 -8.25 4.59
C ALA A 147 -10.54 -8.57 5.34
N GLN A 148 -10.51 -9.48 6.34
CA GLN A 148 -11.69 -9.73 7.18
C GLN A 148 -12.11 -8.50 7.99
N ILE A 149 -11.15 -7.79 8.61
CA ILE A 149 -11.45 -6.56 9.36
C ILE A 149 -12.03 -5.48 8.43
N ALA A 150 -11.49 -5.35 7.22
CA ALA A 150 -12.04 -4.46 6.21
C ALA A 150 -13.46 -4.86 5.79
N ASP A 151 -13.68 -6.17 5.58
CA ASP A 151 -14.97 -6.74 5.21
C ASP A 151 -16.04 -6.39 6.25
N ASP A 152 -15.74 -6.60 7.53
CA ASP A 152 -16.61 -6.30 8.67
C ASP A 152 -16.91 -4.79 8.78
N ALA A 153 -15.97 -3.93 8.36
CA ALA A 153 -16.11 -2.47 8.36
C ALA A 153 -16.82 -1.90 7.12
N GLY A 154 -17.28 -2.75 6.21
CA GLY A 154 -17.97 -2.34 4.98
C GLY A 154 -17.03 -1.96 3.83
N PHE A 155 -15.80 -2.49 3.84
CA PHE A 155 -14.80 -2.28 2.80
C PHE A 155 -14.31 -3.59 2.18
N ILE A 156 -13.59 -3.45 1.07
CA ILE A 156 -12.83 -4.49 0.39
C ILE A 156 -11.36 -4.05 0.41
N LEU A 157 -10.51 -4.91 0.98
CA LEU A 157 -9.06 -4.79 0.85
C LEU A 157 -8.65 -5.44 -0.48
N ALA A 158 -8.25 -4.64 -1.47
CA ALA A 158 -7.94 -5.15 -2.80
C ALA A 158 -6.53 -5.75 -2.89
N ASP A 159 -5.57 -5.03 -2.34
CA ASP A 159 -4.18 -5.42 -2.20
C ASP A 159 -3.53 -4.72 -1.01
N LEU A 160 -2.40 -5.28 -0.57
CA LEU A 160 -1.63 -4.85 0.59
C LEU A 160 -0.14 -4.99 0.28
N LYS A 161 0.65 -3.96 0.58
CA LYS A 161 2.11 -3.96 0.54
C LYS A 161 2.65 -4.02 1.96
N LEU A 162 3.54 -4.98 2.22
CA LEU A 162 4.22 -5.11 3.50
C LEU A 162 5.72 -5.02 3.31
N GLU A 163 6.42 -4.58 4.35
CA GLU A 163 7.87 -4.62 4.40
C GLU A 163 8.35 -5.30 5.67
N PHE A 164 9.49 -5.97 5.55
CA PHE A 164 10.08 -6.72 6.64
C PHE A 164 11.56 -6.36 6.79
N GLY A 165 12.07 -6.54 7.99
CA GLY A 165 13.49 -6.41 8.30
C GLY A 165 13.97 -7.55 9.19
N MET A 166 15.27 -7.57 9.43
CA MET A 166 15.93 -8.55 10.29
C MET A 166 16.42 -7.88 11.59
N ILE A 167 16.14 -8.53 12.72
CA ILE A 167 16.71 -8.20 14.03
C ILE A 167 17.17 -9.52 14.66
N ASN A 168 18.46 -9.63 15.00
CA ASN A 168 19.04 -10.82 15.66
C ASN A 168 18.74 -12.16 14.96
N GLY A 169 18.61 -12.15 13.63
CA GLY A 169 18.30 -13.36 12.84
C GLY A 169 16.80 -13.66 12.68
N GLU A 170 15.92 -12.87 13.28
CA GLU A 170 14.46 -12.99 13.13
C GLU A 170 13.90 -12.00 12.11
N ILE A 171 12.91 -12.43 11.34
CA ILE A 171 12.14 -11.57 10.44
C ILE A 171 11.10 -10.81 11.27
N ILE A 172 11.11 -9.49 11.14
CA ILE A 172 10.26 -8.55 11.87
C ILE A 172 9.48 -7.70 10.87
N LEU A 173 8.17 -7.59 11.04
CA LEU A 173 7.32 -6.70 10.27
C LEU A 173 7.70 -5.24 10.55
N GLY A 174 7.86 -4.45 9.50
CA GLY A 174 8.37 -3.09 9.56
C GLY A 174 7.53 -2.05 8.84
N ASP A 175 8.19 -0.93 8.55
CA ASP A 175 7.62 0.24 7.87
C ASP A 175 6.39 0.83 8.58
N SER A 176 5.34 1.24 7.86
CA SER A 176 4.04 1.55 8.44
C SER A 176 2.96 0.79 7.69
N ILE A 177 1.81 0.63 8.31
CA ILE A 177 0.63 0.07 7.64
C ILE A 177 -0.46 1.11 7.75
N GLY A 178 -0.87 1.68 6.62
CA GLY A 178 -1.99 2.60 6.51
C GLY A 178 -2.51 2.68 5.08
N PRO A 179 -3.44 3.59 4.79
CA PRO A 179 -4.03 3.77 3.46
C PRO A 179 -3.02 4.03 2.33
N ASP A 180 -1.77 4.37 2.64
CA ASP A 180 -0.72 4.55 1.64
C ASP A 180 -0.13 3.19 1.17
N GLU A 181 -0.30 2.12 1.96
CA GLU A 181 0.26 0.77 1.72
C GLU A 181 -0.77 -0.26 1.27
N TYR A 182 -2.06 0.09 1.20
CA TYR A 182 -3.10 -0.80 0.71
C TYR A 182 -4.18 -0.06 -0.08
N ARG A 183 -4.86 -0.79 -0.96
CA ARG A 183 -6.06 -0.31 -1.65
C ARG A 183 -7.32 -0.74 -0.92
N LEU A 184 -8.15 0.24 -0.57
CA LEU A 184 -9.40 0.04 0.15
C LEU A 184 -10.57 0.57 -0.66
N TRP A 185 -11.52 -0.31 -0.99
CA TRP A 185 -12.74 0.03 -1.74
C TRP A 185 -13.97 -0.07 -0.84
N PRO A 186 -14.91 0.87 -0.90
CA PRO A 186 -16.15 0.76 -0.15
C PRO A 186 -17.08 -0.28 -0.82
N LYS A 187 -17.74 -1.13 -0.02
CA LYS A 187 -18.57 -2.23 -0.56
C LYS A 187 -19.83 -1.76 -1.28
N ASP A 188 -20.39 -0.63 -0.86
CA ASP A 188 -21.63 -0.08 -1.38
C ASP A 188 -21.53 0.46 -2.81
N THR A 189 -20.33 0.83 -3.25
CA THR A 189 -20.07 1.27 -4.64
C THR A 189 -19.19 0.30 -5.43
N PHE A 190 -18.84 -0.86 -4.87
CA PHE A 190 -17.98 -1.83 -5.55
C PHE A 190 -18.70 -2.50 -6.71
N GLU A 191 -18.05 -2.54 -7.87
CA GLU A 191 -18.61 -3.18 -9.07
C GLU A 191 -17.52 -3.80 -9.96
N VAL A 192 -17.59 -5.12 -10.19
CA VAL A 192 -16.67 -5.82 -11.09
C VAL A 192 -16.79 -5.25 -12.51
N GLY A 193 -15.65 -5.05 -13.16
CA GLY A 193 -15.54 -4.47 -14.50
C GLY A 193 -15.39 -2.95 -14.55
N LYS A 194 -15.49 -2.25 -13.40
CA LYS A 194 -15.32 -0.79 -13.31
C LYS A 194 -14.04 -0.36 -12.58
N ILE A 195 -13.67 0.90 -12.77
CA ILE A 195 -12.68 1.56 -11.91
C ILE A 195 -13.36 1.76 -10.54
N GLN A 196 -12.68 1.35 -9.47
CA GLN A 196 -13.24 1.39 -8.12
C GLN A 196 -13.03 2.75 -7.46
N GLU A 197 -14.01 3.21 -6.70
CA GLU A 197 -13.77 4.28 -5.73
C GLU A 197 -12.75 3.80 -4.70
N SER A 198 -11.80 4.68 -4.38
CA SER A 198 -10.70 4.35 -3.47
C SER A 198 -10.61 5.34 -2.32
N TYR A 199 -10.26 4.81 -1.15
CA TYR A 199 -10.01 5.54 0.09
C TYR A 199 -8.50 5.74 0.34
N ASP A 200 -7.70 5.69 -0.73
CA ASP A 200 -6.24 5.83 -0.72
C ASP A 200 -5.76 6.92 -1.70
N LYS A 201 -4.45 6.95 -1.99
CA LYS A 201 -3.80 7.89 -2.92
C LYS A 201 -4.38 7.87 -4.34
N GLN A 202 -5.18 6.89 -4.72
CA GLN A 202 -5.77 6.79 -6.05
C GLN A 202 -6.64 8.00 -6.42
N ILE A 203 -7.28 8.66 -5.44
CA ILE A 203 -8.08 9.87 -5.68
C ILE A 203 -7.25 10.98 -6.35
N LEU A 204 -6.03 11.21 -5.83
CA LEU A 204 -5.12 12.21 -6.38
C LEU A 204 -4.62 11.77 -7.76
N ARG A 205 -4.32 10.47 -7.94
CA ARG A 205 -3.88 9.93 -9.23
C ARG A 205 -4.95 10.07 -10.31
N ASP A 206 -6.18 9.71 -10.01
CA ASP A 206 -7.30 9.79 -10.96
C ASP A 206 -7.56 11.24 -11.38
N TRP A 207 -7.53 12.18 -10.42
CA TRP A 207 -7.62 13.61 -10.74
C TRP A 207 -6.45 14.07 -11.62
N LEU A 208 -5.22 13.66 -11.31
CA LEU A 208 -4.04 14.03 -12.11
C LEU A 208 -4.13 13.49 -13.55
N THR A 209 -4.49 12.22 -13.73
CA THR A 209 -4.64 11.61 -15.05
C THR A 209 -5.78 12.26 -15.84
N ALA A 210 -6.94 12.48 -15.21
CA ALA A 210 -8.09 13.11 -15.86
C ALA A 210 -7.81 14.55 -16.35
N ASN A 211 -6.88 15.25 -15.70
CA ASN A 211 -6.46 16.61 -16.06
C ASN A 211 -5.16 16.65 -16.88
N GLY A 212 -4.66 15.49 -17.36
CA GLY A 212 -3.50 15.41 -18.26
C GLY A 212 -2.13 15.55 -17.57
N TYR A 213 -2.08 15.69 -16.25
CA TYR A 213 -0.84 15.90 -15.51
C TYR A 213 0.10 14.69 -15.54
N GLN A 214 -0.44 13.47 -15.61
CA GLN A 214 0.42 12.29 -15.77
C GLN A 214 1.28 12.40 -17.03
N LYS A 215 0.66 12.74 -18.17
CA LYS A 215 1.37 12.94 -19.43
C LYS A 215 2.32 14.12 -19.34
N GLN A 216 1.91 15.24 -18.73
CA GLN A 216 2.78 16.39 -18.52
C GLN A 216 4.06 15.99 -17.75
N PHE A 217 3.94 15.22 -16.66
CA PHE A 217 5.09 14.78 -15.87
C PHE A 217 6.00 13.82 -16.65
N GLU A 218 5.44 12.98 -17.52
CA GLU A 218 6.22 12.12 -18.42
C GLU A 218 6.97 12.95 -19.47
N ASP A 219 6.30 13.93 -20.09
CA ASP A 219 6.89 14.84 -21.08
C ASP A 219 8.02 15.69 -20.45
N GLU A 220 7.81 16.26 -19.26
CA GLU A 220 8.83 17.03 -18.53
C GLU A 220 10.07 16.19 -18.21
N ARG A 221 9.90 14.93 -17.80
CA ARG A 221 11.02 13.99 -17.57
C ARG A 221 11.78 13.67 -18.85
N ASN A 222 11.06 13.45 -19.95
CA ASN A 222 11.67 13.17 -21.24
C ASN A 222 12.52 14.36 -21.73
N GLU A 223 12.17 15.58 -21.30
CA GLU A 223 12.96 16.80 -21.53
C GLU A 223 14.10 17.00 -20.51
N GLY A 224 14.31 16.08 -19.56
CA GLY A 224 15.31 16.18 -18.50
C GLY A 224 14.98 17.20 -17.42
N LYS A 225 13.70 17.57 -17.26
CA LYS A 225 13.21 18.50 -16.24
C LYS A 225 12.56 17.74 -15.09
N GLU A 226 12.69 18.29 -13.89
CA GLU A 226 11.91 17.86 -12.74
C GLU A 226 10.45 18.26 -12.92
N PRO A 227 9.48 17.33 -12.77
CA PRO A 227 8.09 17.64 -13.00
C PRO A 227 7.55 18.70 -12.03
N THR A 228 6.71 19.61 -12.56
CA THR A 228 6.13 20.68 -11.74
C THR A 228 4.76 20.26 -11.20
N ALA A 229 4.66 20.12 -9.86
CA ALA A 229 3.41 19.75 -9.21
C ALA A 229 2.32 20.83 -9.41
N PRO A 230 1.13 20.49 -9.94
CA PRO A 230 0.03 21.44 -10.03
C PRO A 230 -0.59 21.71 -8.66
N GLN A 231 -1.33 22.81 -8.56
CA GLN A 231 -2.12 23.10 -7.38
C GLN A 231 -3.28 22.11 -7.27
N ILE A 232 -3.29 21.28 -6.22
CA ILE A 232 -4.42 20.42 -5.88
C ILE A 232 -5.66 21.28 -5.51
N PRO A 233 -6.83 21.08 -6.14
CA PRO A 233 -8.08 21.75 -5.78
C PRO A 233 -8.52 21.44 -4.34
N SER A 234 -9.14 22.41 -3.65
CA SER A 234 -9.55 22.26 -2.25
C SER A 234 -10.52 21.09 -2.04
N ASN A 235 -11.47 20.88 -2.96
CA ASN A 235 -12.42 19.78 -2.90
C ASN A 235 -11.74 18.39 -2.96
N ILE A 236 -10.62 18.27 -3.67
CA ILE A 236 -9.82 17.02 -3.71
C ILE A 236 -9.12 16.82 -2.36
N ILE A 237 -8.50 17.87 -1.80
CA ILE A 237 -7.86 17.81 -0.47
C ILE A 237 -8.88 17.42 0.61
N GLU A 238 -10.05 18.05 0.62
CA GLU A 238 -11.15 17.75 1.55
C GLU A 238 -11.66 16.31 1.39
N THR A 239 -11.80 15.84 0.15
CA THR A 239 -12.25 14.47 -0.14
C THR A 239 -11.25 13.43 0.38
N ILE A 240 -9.95 13.62 0.11
CA ILE A 240 -8.90 12.73 0.61
C ILE A 240 -8.88 12.74 2.13
N THR A 241 -8.88 13.92 2.75
CA THR A 241 -8.92 14.10 4.21
C THR A 241 -10.09 13.32 4.81
N LYS A 242 -11.30 13.57 4.30
CA LYS A 242 -12.52 12.91 4.78
C LYS A 242 -12.47 11.39 4.62
N ARG A 243 -12.01 10.88 3.48
CA ARG A 243 -11.90 9.43 3.24
C ARG A 243 -10.87 8.76 4.15
N TYR A 244 -9.73 9.40 4.40
CA TYR A 244 -8.71 8.89 5.32
C TYR A 244 -9.27 8.78 6.76
N VAL A 245 -10.00 9.80 7.22
CA VAL A 245 -10.67 9.80 8.52
C VAL A 245 -11.74 8.70 8.60
N ILE A 246 -12.65 8.64 7.62
CA ILE A 246 -13.72 7.63 7.59
C ILE A 246 -13.14 6.20 7.56
N ALA A 247 -12.11 5.96 6.76
CA ALA A 247 -11.46 4.66 6.71
C ALA A 247 -10.91 4.27 8.08
N TYR A 248 -10.24 5.21 8.78
CA TYR A 248 -9.72 4.97 10.12
C TYR A 248 -10.82 4.65 11.13
N GLU A 249 -11.85 5.48 11.19
CA GLU A 249 -12.91 5.33 12.18
C GLU A 249 -13.69 4.03 11.97
N LYS A 250 -14.01 3.70 10.72
CA LYS A 250 -14.73 2.45 10.40
C LYS A 250 -13.88 1.20 10.58
N LEU A 251 -12.61 1.19 10.15
CA LEU A 251 -11.74 0.02 10.29
C LEU A 251 -11.35 -0.27 11.74
N THR A 252 -11.14 0.79 12.53
CA THR A 252 -10.62 0.65 13.89
C THR A 252 -11.69 0.70 14.96
N GLY A 253 -12.86 1.27 14.65
CA GLY A 253 -13.93 1.55 15.62
C GLY A 253 -13.59 2.69 16.59
N ASN A 254 -12.50 3.43 16.37
CA ASN A 254 -12.06 4.53 17.23
C ASN A 254 -12.29 5.88 16.54
N SER A 255 -12.61 6.91 17.32
CA SER A 255 -12.61 8.30 16.86
C SER A 255 -11.18 8.77 16.61
N LEU A 256 -10.96 9.55 15.55
CA LEU A 256 -9.69 10.26 15.36
C LEU A 256 -9.56 11.50 16.28
N ILE A 257 -10.70 12.00 16.76
CA ILE A 257 -10.87 13.13 17.68
C ILE A 257 -10.81 12.63 19.12
#